data_AF-A0A7Z9C8F6-F1
#
_entry.id   AF-A0A7Z9C8F6-F1
#
_cell.length_a   1.000
_cell.length_b   1.000
_cell.length_c   1.000
_cell.angle_alpha   90.00
_cell.angle_beta   90.00
_cell.angle_gamma   90.00
#
_symmetry.space_group_name_H-M   'P 1'
#
loop_
_entity.id
_entity.type
_entity.pdbx_description
1 polymer ?
#
loop_
_entity_poly.entity_id
_entity_poly.type
_entity_poly.pdbx_seq_one_letter_code
_entity_poly.pdbx_strand_id
1 'polypeptide(L)'
;MSWTDADRAFMAQAIDLATARMGETWPNPAVGCVIVKDGRIIAQAATAPGGRPHAEEQAVPAAGAEIEGATVYVTLEPCGARSSGRQSCAHFLTEAGVERVVIACLDPSPFAAGRGTERLRAKGLTVETGLMCDEGATLCEGFLHRLETGRPMVRISTDGVGFDGRFVAAAKADLVTELKRLGEAGYTRLWTSAGDLADALREQGLLTE
;
A
#
# COMPACT_ATOMS: atom_id res chain seq x y z
N MET A 1 -8.47 16.98 -15.22
CA MET A 1 -8.53 17.65 -13.90
C MET A 1 -7.12 18.07 -13.55
N SER A 2 -6.92 19.31 -13.09
CA SER A 2 -5.62 19.75 -12.57
C SER A 2 -5.68 19.69 -11.04
N TRP A 3 -4.82 18.88 -10.44
CA TRP A 3 -4.63 18.83 -9.00
C TRP A 3 -4.07 20.16 -8.48
N THR A 4 -4.57 20.62 -7.34
CA THR A 4 -4.03 21.81 -6.68
C THR A 4 -2.67 21.53 -6.05
N ASP A 5 -1.91 22.57 -5.74
CA ASP A 5 -0.66 22.43 -4.97
C ASP A 5 -0.92 21.85 -3.58
N ALA A 6 -2.07 22.16 -2.98
CA ALA A 6 -2.49 21.59 -1.71
C ALA A 6 -2.75 20.08 -1.83
N ASP A 7 -3.45 19.62 -2.88
CA ASP A 7 -3.66 18.19 -3.11
C ASP A 7 -2.32 17.43 -3.19
N ARG A 8 -1.37 17.99 -3.95
CA ARG A 8 -0.02 17.41 -4.09
C ARG A 8 0.71 17.35 -2.75
N ALA A 9 0.65 18.41 -1.95
CA ALA A 9 1.31 18.45 -0.65
C ALA A 9 0.72 17.39 0.31
N PHE A 10 -0.61 17.24 0.36
CA PHE A 10 -1.24 16.25 1.24
C PHE A 10 -1.01 14.81 0.75
N MET A 11 -1.01 14.57 -0.56
CA MET A 11 -0.65 13.25 -1.09
C MET A 11 0.82 12.91 -0.86
N ALA A 12 1.73 13.87 -1.02
CA ALA A 12 3.14 13.69 -0.69
C ALA A 12 3.31 13.30 0.79
N GLN A 13 2.58 13.93 1.70
CA GLN A 13 2.58 13.56 3.11
C GLN A 13 2.02 12.15 3.37
N ALA A 14 0.98 11.74 2.64
CA ALA A 14 0.49 10.36 2.70
C ALA A 14 1.57 9.36 2.20
N ILE A 15 2.29 9.71 1.14
CA ILE A 15 3.40 8.91 0.61
C ILE A 15 4.55 8.81 1.62
N ASP A 16 4.92 9.90 2.28
CA ASP A 16 5.97 9.90 3.31
C ASP A 16 5.61 8.99 4.50
N LEU A 17 4.36 9.05 4.95
CA LEU A 17 3.84 8.18 6.01
C LEU A 17 3.91 6.70 5.62
N ALA A 18 3.55 6.36 4.38
CA ALA A 18 3.64 4.99 3.87
C ALA A 18 5.09 4.54 3.70
N THR A 19 5.96 5.42 3.17
CA THR A 19 7.38 5.15 2.94
C THR A 19 8.08 4.79 4.25
N ALA A 20 7.76 5.51 5.34
CA ALA A 20 8.30 5.24 6.67
C ALA A 20 7.89 3.87 7.26
N ARG A 21 6.93 3.16 6.63
CA ARG A 21 6.46 1.83 7.05
C ARG A 21 6.88 0.69 6.12
N MET A 22 7.61 1.00 5.06
CA MET A 22 8.15 -0.01 4.15
C MET A 22 9.02 -1.03 4.89
N GLY A 23 8.80 -2.32 4.65
CA GLY A 23 9.48 -3.43 5.32
C GLY A 23 8.83 -3.89 6.64
N GLU A 24 7.85 -3.14 7.18
CA GLU A 24 7.21 -3.46 8.46
C GLU A 24 5.77 -3.99 8.30
N THR A 25 5.12 -3.74 7.17
CA THR A 25 3.65 -3.94 7.02
C THR A 25 3.27 -5.26 6.35
N TRP A 26 4.24 -6.08 5.96
CA TRP A 26 3.95 -7.39 5.36
C TRP A 26 3.06 -8.23 6.31
N PRO A 27 2.10 -9.00 5.77
CA PRO A 27 1.92 -9.33 4.36
C PRO A 27 1.14 -8.28 3.53
N ASN A 28 0.83 -7.11 4.08
CA ASN A 28 0.01 -6.09 3.42
C ASN A 28 0.88 -4.91 2.89
N PRO A 29 0.37 -4.12 1.92
CA PRO A 29 1.11 -2.98 1.43
C PRO A 29 1.22 -1.88 2.49
N ALA A 30 2.30 -1.10 2.41
CA ALA A 30 2.39 0.15 3.14
C ALA A 30 1.45 1.17 2.47
N VAL A 31 0.48 1.66 3.23
CA VAL A 31 -0.49 2.65 2.77
C VAL A 31 -0.44 3.82 3.72
N GLY A 32 -0.51 5.03 3.20
CA GLY A 32 -0.64 6.25 3.98
C GLY A 32 -2.00 6.88 3.75
N CYS A 33 -2.54 7.50 4.79
CA CYS A 33 -3.83 8.18 4.77
C CYS A 33 -3.71 9.51 5.52
N VAL A 34 -4.13 10.59 4.88
CA VAL A 34 -4.19 11.95 5.46
C VAL A 34 -5.62 12.47 5.31
N ILE A 35 -6.21 12.96 6.38
CA ILE A 35 -7.57 13.50 6.43
C ILE A 35 -7.48 15.00 6.69
N VAL A 36 -8.10 15.79 5.82
CA VAL A 36 -7.99 17.25 5.78
C VAL A 36 -9.37 17.89 5.85
N LYS A 37 -9.53 18.86 6.74
CA LYS A 37 -10.71 19.73 6.85
C LYS A 37 -10.25 21.18 6.86
N ASP A 38 -10.88 22.03 6.06
CA ASP A 38 -10.59 23.47 5.99
C ASP A 38 -9.08 23.80 5.82
N GLY A 39 -8.40 23.01 4.97
CA GLY A 39 -6.98 23.16 4.68
C GLY A 39 -6.03 22.67 5.79
N ARG A 40 -6.56 22.04 6.85
CA ARG A 40 -5.78 21.51 7.98
C ARG A 40 -5.88 20.00 8.08
N ILE A 41 -4.76 19.35 8.40
CA ILE A 41 -4.74 17.92 8.69
C ILE A 41 -5.36 17.71 10.07
N ILE A 42 -6.46 16.96 10.11
CA ILE A 42 -7.17 16.60 11.35
C ILE A 42 -6.80 15.20 11.83
N ALA A 43 -6.38 14.31 10.92
CA ALA A 43 -5.85 13.01 11.25
C ALA A 43 -4.94 12.48 10.14
N GLN A 44 -4.03 11.59 10.51
CA GLN A 44 -3.18 10.89 9.57
C GLN A 44 -2.70 9.57 10.16
N ALA A 45 -2.47 8.57 9.31
CA ALA A 45 -1.92 7.29 9.71
C ALA A 45 -1.27 6.59 8.53
N ALA A 46 -0.50 5.54 8.83
CA ALA A 46 -0.04 4.57 7.87
C ALA A 46 -0.41 3.15 8.33
N THR A 47 -0.44 2.19 7.42
CA THR A 47 -0.60 0.77 7.77
C THR A 47 0.37 0.41 8.90
N ALA A 48 -0.16 -0.20 9.96
CA ALA A 48 0.65 -0.53 11.13
C ALA A 48 1.55 -1.75 10.88
N PRO A 49 2.62 -1.94 11.68
CA PRO A 49 3.47 -3.13 11.60
C PRO A 49 2.68 -4.43 11.66
N GLY A 50 3.07 -5.42 10.84
CA GLY A 50 2.31 -6.66 10.62
C GLY A 50 1.09 -6.50 9.69
N GLY A 51 0.90 -5.31 9.13
CA GLY A 51 -0.06 -5.06 8.06
C GLY A 51 -1.47 -4.72 8.50
N ARG A 52 -1.72 -4.63 9.82
CA ARG A 52 -3.00 -4.22 10.41
C ARG A 52 -2.76 -3.44 11.71
N PRO A 53 -3.62 -2.48 12.05
CA PRO A 53 -4.73 -1.96 11.24
C PRO A 53 -4.26 -1.24 9.94
N HIS A 54 -5.18 -1.09 8.99
CA HIS A 54 -4.98 -0.26 7.79
C HIS A 54 -4.83 1.22 8.15
N ALA A 55 -4.34 2.04 7.23
CA ALA A 55 -4.18 3.47 7.44
C ALA A 55 -5.52 4.15 7.74
N GLU A 56 -6.56 3.88 6.95
CA GLU A 56 -7.88 4.48 7.12
C GLU A 56 -8.57 3.98 8.39
N GLU A 57 -8.31 2.74 8.82
CA GLU A 57 -8.81 2.20 10.11
C GLU A 57 -8.31 2.97 11.32
N GLN A 58 -7.16 3.62 11.20
CA GLN A 58 -6.56 4.43 12.26
C GLN A 58 -6.94 5.90 12.12
N ALA A 59 -6.86 6.43 10.90
CA ALA A 59 -7.08 7.85 10.65
C ALA A 59 -8.54 8.28 10.86
N VAL A 60 -9.51 7.45 10.44
CA VAL A 60 -10.95 7.76 10.59
C VAL A 60 -11.36 7.96 12.06
N PRO A 61 -11.11 7.01 12.99
CA PRO A 61 -11.46 7.23 14.39
C PRO A 61 -10.64 8.34 15.04
N ALA A 62 -9.38 8.57 14.60
CA ALA A 62 -8.55 9.66 15.11
C ALA A 62 -9.09 11.05 14.72
N ALA A 63 -9.74 11.18 13.56
CA ALA A 63 -10.39 12.42 13.13
C ALA A 63 -11.67 12.74 13.90
N GLY A 64 -12.29 11.72 14.53
CA GLY A 64 -13.50 11.91 15.34
C GLY A 64 -14.64 12.55 14.54
N ALA A 65 -15.37 13.47 15.17
CA ALA A 65 -16.50 14.16 14.52
C ALA A 65 -16.07 15.21 13.48
N GLU A 66 -14.80 15.65 13.49
CA GLU A 66 -14.31 16.68 12.55
C GLU A 66 -14.18 16.16 11.11
N ILE A 67 -14.27 14.84 10.91
CA ILE A 67 -14.17 14.20 9.59
C ILE A 67 -15.36 14.49 8.66
N GLU A 68 -16.50 14.93 9.20
CA GLU A 68 -17.69 15.20 8.39
C GLU A 68 -17.40 16.31 7.37
N GLY A 69 -17.61 16.01 6.09
CA GLY A 69 -17.27 16.88 4.97
C GLY A 69 -15.77 17.13 4.79
N ALA A 70 -14.90 16.24 5.25
CA ALA A 70 -13.46 16.32 5.03
C ALA A 70 -13.05 15.77 3.65
N THR A 71 -11.80 16.02 3.27
CA THR A 71 -11.12 15.35 2.15
C THR A 71 -10.13 14.32 2.68
N VAL A 72 -10.11 13.13 2.09
CA VAL A 72 -9.15 12.07 2.40
C VAL A 72 -8.18 11.87 1.25
N TYR A 73 -6.88 11.86 1.54
CA TYR A 73 -5.81 11.50 0.61
C TYR A 73 -5.25 10.13 1.02
N VAL A 74 -5.26 9.17 0.11
CA VAL A 74 -4.82 7.80 0.39
C VAL A 74 -3.95 7.26 -0.75
N THR A 75 -2.86 6.58 -0.41
CA THR A 75 -1.86 6.15 -1.40
C THR A 75 -2.29 4.93 -2.23
N LEU A 76 -3.31 4.19 -1.79
CA LEU A 76 -3.84 3.02 -2.47
C LEU A 76 -5.36 2.98 -2.33
N GLU A 77 -6.07 2.41 -3.31
CA GLU A 77 -7.53 2.31 -3.28
C GLU A 77 -8.02 1.70 -1.96
N PRO A 78 -8.94 2.38 -1.23
CA PRO A 78 -9.54 1.83 -0.02
C PRO A 78 -10.24 0.51 -0.31
N CYS A 79 -9.94 -0.54 0.45
CA CYS A 79 -10.51 -1.86 0.18
C CYS A 79 -12.06 -1.82 0.13
N GLY A 80 -12.64 -2.47 -0.87
CA GLY A 80 -14.10 -2.60 -1.05
C GLY A 80 -14.69 -3.81 -0.30
N ALA A 81 -13.85 -4.78 0.03
CA ALA A 81 -14.15 -5.94 0.86
C ALA A 81 -12.89 -6.46 1.55
N ARG A 82 -13.05 -7.45 2.43
CA ARG A 82 -11.94 -8.07 3.17
C ARG A 82 -12.14 -9.57 3.23
N SER A 83 -11.04 -10.31 3.18
CA SER A 83 -11.04 -11.77 3.40
C SER A 83 -11.64 -12.16 4.76
N SER A 84 -11.49 -11.32 5.78
CA SER A 84 -12.05 -11.52 7.11
C SER A 84 -13.56 -11.26 7.23
N GLY A 85 -14.22 -10.72 6.20
CA GLY A 85 -15.63 -10.31 6.27
C GLY A 85 -15.92 -9.03 7.08
N ARG A 86 -14.98 -8.53 7.88
CA ARG A 86 -15.07 -7.23 8.58
C ARG A 86 -15.37 -6.07 7.61
N GLN A 87 -15.98 -5.00 8.13
CA GLN A 87 -16.20 -3.74 7.41
C GLN A 87 -14.90 -3.26 6.73
N SER A 88 -15.04 -2.74 5.52
CA SER A 88 -13.93 -2.33 4.65
C SER A 88 -13.58 -0.86 4.85
N CYS A 89 -12.39 -0.41 4.44
CA CYS A 89 -11.99 1.00 4.52
C CYS A 89 -12.97 1.92 3.78
N ALA A 90 -13.43 1.52 2.58
CA ALA A 90 -14.46 2.27 1.86
C ALA A 90 -15.78 2.39 2.64
N HIS A 91 -16.10 1.42 3.52
CA HIS A 91 -17.25 1.50 4.40
C HIS A 91 -17.04 2.53 5.52
N PHE A 92 -15.89 2.49 6.20
CA PHE A 92 -15.56 3.47 7.24
C PHE A 92 -15.58 4.91 6.71
N LEU A 93 -15.00 5.15 5.52
CA LEU A 93 -15.00 6.48 4.88
C LEU A 93 -16.41 6.96 4.54
N THR A 94 -17.28 6.05 4.09
CA THR A 94 -18.69 6.36 3.81
C THR A 94 -19.43 6.73 5.09
N GLU A 95 -19.31 5.92 6.15
CA GLU A 95 -20.01 6.13 7.41
C GLU A 95 -19.53 7.38 8.14
N ALA A 96 -18.27 7.75 7.96
CA ALA A 96 -17.69 8.97 8.49
C ALA A 96 -18.21 10.27 7.83
N GLY A 97 -18.92 10.19 6.70
CA GLY A 97 -19.43 11.38 6.03
C GLY A 97 -18.35 12.25 5.37
N VAL A 98 -17.25 11.63 4.92
CA VAL A 98 -16.24 12.28 4.08
C VAL A 98 -16.90 12.82 2.80
N GLU A 99 -16.46 13.98 2.30
CA GLU A 99 -17.00 14.58 1.06
C GLU A 99 -16.21 14.15 -0.19
N ARG A 100 -14.90 14.04 -0.05
CA ARG A 100 -13.96 13.81 -1.15
C ARG A 100 -12.87 12.81 -0.79
N VAL A 101 -12.54 11.91 -1.70
CA VAL A 101 -11.44 10.95 -1.57
C VAL A 101 -10.53 11.04 -2.79
N VAL A 102 -9.26 11.34 -2.56
CA VAL A 102 -8.19 11.42 -3.56
C VAL A 102 -7.27 10.23 -3.38
N ILE A 103 -7.12 9.44 -4.43
CA ILE A 103 -6.41 8.15 -4.41
C ILE A 103 -5.19 8.25 -5.33
N ALA A 104 -4.01 7.85 -4.85
CA ALA A 104 -2.83 7.79 -5.72
C ALA A 104 -2.93 6.63 -6.72
N CYS A 105 -3.03 5.40 -6.22
CA CYS A 105 -3.09 4.18 -7.04
C CYS A 105 -4.38 3.41 -6.85
N LEU A 106 -4.90 2.85 -7.95
CA LEU A 106 -5.91 1.81 -7.86
C LEU A 106 -5.27 0.49 -7.43
N ASP A 107 -6.01 -0.31 -6.66
CA ASP A 107 -5.55 -1.63 -6.21
C ASP A 107 -6.22 -2.72 -7.07
N PRO A 108 -5.47 -3.44 -7.92
CA PRO A 108 -6.02 -4.50 -8.74
C PRO A 108 -6.37 -5.77 -7.94
N SER A 109 -6.11 -5.80 -6.62
CA SER A 109 -6.43 -6.97 -5.79
C SER A 109 -7.94 -7.27 -5.79
N PRO A 110 -8.35 -8.55 -5.67
CA PRO A 110 -9.78 -8.92 -5.64
C PRO A 110 -10.60 -8.27 -4.51
N PHE A 111 -9.92 -7.69 -3.52
CA PHE A 111 -10.52 -7.02 -2.36
C PHE A 111 -10.78 -5.53 -2.60
N ALA A 112 -10.12 -4.93 -3.58
CA ALA A 112 -10.32 -3.56 -4.03
C ALA A 112 -10.90 -3.58 -5.45
N ALA A 113 -10.09 -3.70 -6.51
CA ALA A 113 -10.48 -3.86 -7.91
C ALA A 113 -11.68 -2.99 -8.31
N GLY A 114 -11.68 -1.70 -7.92
CA GLY A 114 -12.75 -0.76 -8.19
C GLY A 114 -13.93 -0.79 -7.20
N ARG A 115 -14.13 -1.87 -6.46
CA ARG A 115 -15.24 -2.03 -5.49
C ARG A 115 -15.23 -0.96 -4.40
N GLY A 116 -14.03 -0.52 -3.99
CA GLY A 116 -13.86 0.55 -3.03
C GLY A 116 -14.35 1.88 -3.61
N THR A 117 -13.82 2.24 -4.77
CA THR A 117 -14.20 3.49 -5.46
C THR A 117 -15.68 3.52 -5.84
N GLU A 118 -16.24 2.40 -6.31
CA GLU A 118 -17.67 2.26 -6.65
C GLU A 118 -18.55 2.51 -5.43
N ARG A 119 -18.21 1.93 -4.28
CA ARG A 119 -18.94 2.14 -3.03
C ARG A 119 -18.97 3.61 -2.63
N LEU A 120 -17.82 4.27 -2.68
CA LEU A 120 -17.68 5.69 -2.34
C LEU A 120 -18.54 6.55 -3.28
N ARG A 121 -18.42 6.35 -4.60
CA ARG A 121 -19.21 7.08 -5.60
C ARG A 121 -20.71 6.83 -5.46
N ALA A 122 -21.13 5.59 -5.20
CA ALA A 122 -22.54 5.25 -4.99
C ALA A 122 -23.16 5.94 -3.77
N LYS A 123 -22.33 6.46 -2.87
CA LYS A 123 -22.74 7.22 -1.68
C LYS A 123 -22.64 8.74 -1.87
N GLY A 124 -22.33 9.19 -3.09
CA GLY A 124 -22.27 10.60 -3.45
C GLY A 124 -20.92 11.28 -3.18
N LEU A 125 -19.89 10.51 -2.79
CA LEU A 125 -18.55 11.07 -2.57
C LEU A 125 -17.88 11.42 -3.88
N THR A 126 -17.14 12.53 -3.89
CA THR A 126 -16.23 12.85 -5.00
C THR A 126 -15.00 11.95 -4.90
N VAL A 127 -14.75 11.13 -5.92
CA VAL A 127 -13.62 10.20 -5.95
C VAL A 127 -12.73 10.46 -7.16
N GLU A 128 -11.51 10.91 -6.90
CA GLU A 128 -10.51 11.19 -7.93
C GLU A 128 -9.28 10.30 -7.74
N THR A 129 -8.67 9.87 -8.84
CA THR A 129 -7.63 8.82 -8.84
C THR A 129 -6.45 9.24 -9.70
N GLY A 130 -5.24 8.79 -9.35
CA GLY A 130 -4.04 8.96 -10.18
C GLY A 130 -3.14 10.12 -9.76
N LEU A 131 -3.36 10.74 -8.60
CA LEU A 131 -2.45 11.78 -8.07
C LEU A 131 -1.19 11.11 -7.50
N MET A 132 -0.01 11.40 -8.09
CA MET A 132 1.27 10.80 -7.66
C MET A 132 1.23 9.26 -7.72
N CYS A 133 0.69 8.73 -8.83
CA CYS A 133 0.51 7.30 -9.04
C CYS A 133 1.84 6.55 -9.08
N ASP A 134 2.90 7.12 -9.65
CA ASP A 134 4.19 6.42 -9.77
C ASP A 134 4.80 6.16 -8.39
N GLU A 135 4.72 7.16 -7.50
CA GLU A 135 5.15 7.06 -6.11
C GLU A 135 4.28 6.08 -5.32
N GLY A 136 2.96 6.15 -5.50
CA GLY A 136 2.02 5.20 -4.90
C GLY A 136 2.26 3.75 -5.32
N ALA A 137 2.56 3.51 -6.61
CA ALA A 137 2.77 2.18 -7.15
C ALA A 137 4.04 1.53 -6.57
N THR A 138 5.08 2.34 -6.33
CA THR A 138 6.32 1.89 -5.70
C THR A 138 6.10 1.37 -4.26
N LEU A 139 5.10 1.89 -3.55
CA LEU A 139 4.76 1.45 -2.19
C LEU A 139 4.06 0.08 -2.17
N CYS A 140 3.27 -0.24 -3.20
CA CYS A 140 2.48 -1.47 -3.25
C CYS A 140 3.03 -2.56 -4.20
N GLU A 141 4.07 -2.28 -5.00
CA GLU A 141 4.61 -3.20 -6.02
C GLU A 141 4.93 -4.60 -5.47
N GLY A 142 5.53 -4.71 -4.28
CA GLY A 142 5.88 -6.01 -3.69
C GLY A 142 4.65 -6.82 -3.30
N PHE A 143 3.61 -6.14 -2.81
CA PHE A 143 2.34 -6.77 -2.50
C PHE A 143 1.66 -7.28 -3.76
N LEU A 144 1.60 -6.46 -4.81
CA LEU A 144 0.99 -6.82 -6.09
C LEU A 144 1.75 -7.94 -6.80
N HIS A 145 3.09 -7.86 -6.83
CA HIS A 145 3.94 -8.91 -7.39
C HIS A 145 3.69 -10.26 -6.70
N ARG A 146 3.57 -10.27 -5.37
CA ARG A 146 3.26 -11.51 -4.63
C ARG A 146 1.87 -12.03 -4.94
N LEU A 147 0.87 -11.17 -5.06
CA LEU A 147 -0.48 -11.59 -5.46
C LEU A 147 -0.50 -12.22 -6.86
N GLU A 148 0.28 -11.66 -7.79
CA GLU A 148 0.35 -12.14 -9.18
C GLU A 148 1.15 -13.44 -9.31
N THR A 149 2.31 -13.52 -8.65
CA THR A 149 3.30 -14.57 -8.90
C THR A 149 3.38 -15.63 -7.80
N GLY A 150 2.80 -15.37 -6.63
CA GLY A 150 2.92 -16.20 -5.43
C GLY A 150 4.27 -16.10 -4.71
N ARG A 151 5.15 -15.17 -5.11
CA ARG A 151 6.50 -15.00 -4.52
C ARG A 151 6.82 -13.52 -4.23
N PRO A 152 7.70 -13.21 -3.28
CA PRO A 152 8.15 -11.83 -3.05
C PRO A 152 9.00 -11.34 -4.23
N MET A 153 9.03 -10.02 -4.41
CA MET A 153 10.06 -9.38 -5.22
C MET A 153 11.42 -9.58 -4.57
N VAL A 154 12.47 -9.72 -5.38
CA VAL A 154 13.85 -9.76 -4.89
C VAL A 154 14.66 -8.70 -5.63
N ARG A 155 15.24 -7.75 -4.91
CA ARG A 155 16.12 -6.71 -5.49
C ARG A 155 17.52 -6.75 -4.90
N ILE A 156 18.47 -6.11 -5.58
CA ILE A 156 19.79 -5.85 -4.99
C ILE A 156 19.68 -4.64 -4.07
N SER A 157 20.16 -4.76 -2.83
CA SER A 157 20.30 -3.64 -1.89
C SER A 157 21.56 -3.80 -1.04
N THR A 158 22.09 -2.67 -0.57
CA THR A 158 23.26 -2.63 0.33
C THR A 158 22.88 -2.61 1.80
N ASP A 159 21.77 -1.97 2.17
CA ASP A 159 21.33 -1.78 3.56
C ASP A 159 20.00 -2.48 3.90
N GLY A 160 19.23 -2.88 2.88
CA GLY A 160 17.95 -3.53 3.06
C GLY A 160 16.82 -2.62 3.55
N VAL A 161 17.00 -1.29 3.54
CA VAL A 161 15.95 -0.36 3.99
C VAL A 161 14.71 -0.49 3.10
N GLY A 162 13.54 -0.60 3.73
CA GLY A 162 12.26 -0.75 3.03
C GLY A 162 11.94 -2.16 2.54
N PHE A 163 12.78 -3.15 2.85
CA PHE A 163 12.55 -4.56 2.55
C PHE A 163 12.17 -5.34 3.81
N ASP A 164 11.37 -6.38 3.64
CA ASP A 164 10.86 -7.24 4.72
C ASP A 164 11.98 -8.11 5.33
N GLY A 165 13.04 -8.36 4.56
CA GLY A 165 14.19 -9.14 5.00
C GLY A 165 15.21 -9.40 3.90
N ARG A 166 16.36 -9.95 4.30
CA ARG A 166 17.41 -10.37 3.36
C ARG A 166 17.11 -11.78 2.85
N PHE A 167 17.08 -11.94 1.53
CA PHE A 167 17.07 -13.25 0.90
C PHE A 167 18.48 -13.85 0.89
N VAL A 168 18.58 -15.03 1.51
CA VAL A 168 19.77 -15.87 1.54
C VAL A 168 19.38 -17.28 1.11
N ALA A 169 20.22 -17.91 0.30
CA ALA A 169 20.00 -19.27 -0.17
C ALA A 169 21.33 -20.02 -0.26
N ALA A 170 21.31 -21.33 -0.04
CA ALA A 170 22.46 -22.18 -0.29
C ALA A 170 22.75 -22.26 -1.80
N ALA A 171 24.02 -22.46 -2.19
CA ALA A 171 24.44 -22.46 -3.59
C ALA A 171 23.73 -23.48 -4.50
N LYS A 172 23.13 -24.53 -3.92
CA LYS A 172 22.38 -25.58 -4.65
C LYS A 172 20.88 -25.57 -4.36
N ALA A 173 20.37 -24.52 -3.70
CA ALA A 173 18.96 -24.42 -3.38
C ALA A 173 18.13 -24.21 -4.64
N ASP A 174 16.92 -24.78 -4.66
CA ASP A 174 15.90 -24.41 -5.62
C ASP A 174 15.31 -23.04 -5.21
N LEU A 175 15.77 -21.98 -5.90
CA LEU A 175 15.41 -20.60 -5.60
C LEU A 175 13.91 -20.34 -5.81
N VAL A 176 13.28 -20.98 -6.79
CA VAL A 176 11.85 -20.82 -7.07
C VAL A 176 11.03 -21.36 -5.90
N THR A 177 11.36 -22.59 -5.47
CA THR A 177 10.68 -23.23 -4.34
C THR A 177 10.85 -22.42 -3.06
N GLU A 178 12.05 -21.90 -2.78
CA GLU A 178 12.30 -21.11 -1.58
C GLU A 178 11.56 -19.76 -1.60
N LEU A 179 11.53 -19.07 -2.75
CA LEU A 179 10.79 -17.82 -2.87
C LEU A 179 9.27 -18.02 -2.77
N LYS A 180 8.73 -19.12 -3.31
CA LYS A 180 7.31 -19.47 -3.11
C LYS A 180 6.99 -19.70 -1.64
N ARG A 181 7.83 -20.45 -0.91
CA ARG A 181 7.69 -20.66 0.53
C ARG A 181 7.69 -19.34 1.31
N LEU A 182 8.54 -18.39 0.94
CA LEU A 182 8.56 -17.05 1.56
C LEU A 182 7.32 -16.22 1.18
N GLY A 183 6.83 -16.34 -0.05
CA GLY A 183 5.57 -15.70 -0.49
C GLY A 183 4.37 -16.21 0.30
N GLU A 184 4.27 -17.53 0.50
CA GLU A 184 3.25 -18.16 1.35
C GLU A 184 3.32 -17.69 2.81
N ALA A 185 4.53 -17.47 3.32
CA ALA A 185 4.75 -16.89 4.65
C ALA A 185 4.42 -15.39 4.72
N GLY A 186 4.13 -14.73 3.59
CA GLY A 186 3.66 -13.36 3.53
C GLY A 186 4.70 -12.31 3.14
N TYR A 187 5.95 -12.69 2.85
CA TYR A 187 6.96 -11.73 2.40
C TYR A 187 6.57 -11.12 1.05
N THR A 188 6.74 -9.81 0.91
CA THR A 188 6.44 -9.02 -0.30
C THR A 188 7.68 -8.53 -1.02
N ARG A 189 8.69 -8.09 -0.26
CA ARG A 189 9.94 -7.51 -0.78
C ARG A 189 11.11 -8.05 0.00
N LEU A 190 12.00 -8.75 -0.70
CA LEU A 190 13.27 -9.20 -0.17
C LEU A 190 14.42 -8.53 -0.89
N TRP A 191 15.56 -8.44 -0.22
CA TRP A 191 16.78 -7.95 -0.84
C TRP A 191 17.91 -8.96 -0.77
N THR A 192 18.84 -8.87 -1.71
CA THR A 192 20.11 -9.58 -1.65
C THR A 192 21.27 -8.64 -1.98
N SER A 193 22.49 -9.06 -1.67
CA SER A 193 23.69 -8.30 -2.07
C SER A 193 24.07 -8.66 -3.51
N ALA A 194 24.76 -7.77 -4.20
CA ALA A 194 25.40 -8.13 -5.47
C ALA A 194 26.36 -9.32 -5.30
N GLY A 195 26.47 -10.17 -6.33
CA GLY A 195 27.30 -11.36 -6.35
C GLY A 195 26.54 -12.60 -6.86
N ASP A 196 27.11 -13.78 -6.64
CA ASP A 196 26.66 -15.05 -7.23
C ASP A 196 25.16 -15.33 -7.07
N LEU A 197 24.58 -15.03 -5.90
CA LEU A 197 23.14 -15.23 -5.66
C LEU A 197 22.28 -14.27 -6.50
N ALA A 198 22.69 -13.00 -6.63
CA ALA A 198 21.98 -12.03 -7.45
C ALA A 198 22.05 -12.40 -8.93
N ASP A 199 23.20 -12.90 -9.38
CA ASP A 199 23.39 -13.34 -10.77
C ASP A 199 22.56 -14.60 -11.06
N ALA A 200 22.55 -15.59 -10.15
CA ALA A 200 21.69 -16.77 -10.27
C ALA A 200 20.20 -16.43 -10.28
N LEU A 201 19.76 -15.45 -9.47
CA LEU A 201 18.39 -14.94 -9.50
C LEU A 201 18.07 -14.27 -10.83
N ARG A 202 19.00 -13.48 -11.39
CA ARG A 202 18.81 -12.80 -12.68
C ARG A 202 18.72 -13.78 -13.84
N GLU A 203 19.61 -14.78 -13.89
CA GLU A 203 19.60 -15.84 -14.91
C GLU A 203 18.28 -16.62 -14.93
N GLN A 204 17.62 -16.75 -13.79
CA GLN A 204 16.33 -17.42 -13.65
C GLN A 204 15.11 -16.49 -13.78
N GLY A 205 15.30 -15.19 -14.02
CA GLY A 205 14.20 -14.20 -14.05
C GLY A 205 13.51 -13.99 -12.70
N LEU A 206 14.22 -14.28 -11.61
CA LEU A 206 13.72 -14.15 -10.23
C LEU A 206 14.11 -12.82 -9.58
N LEU A 207 15.18 -12.18 -10.06
CA LEU A 207 15.56 -10.83 -9.67
C LEU A 207 14.60 -9.82 -10.33
N THR A 208 13.97 -8.98 -9.52
CA THR A 208 13.12 -7.89 -9.98
C THR A 208 13.98 -6.64 -10.12
N GLU A 209 13.99 -6.03 -11.31
CA GLU A 209 14.74 -4.78 -11.55
C GLU A 209 14.01 -3.55 -10.98
#